data_AF-A0A2K8VEH1-F1
#
_entry.id   AF-A0A2K8VEH1-F1
#
_cell.length_a   1.000
_cell.length_b   1.000
_cell.length_c   1.000
_cell.angle_alpha   90.00
_cell.angle_beta   90.00
_cell.angle_gamma   90.00
#
_symmetry.space_group_name_H-M   'P 1'
#
loop_
_entity.id
_entity.type
_entity.pdbx_description
1 polymer ?
#
loop_
_entity_poly.entity_id
_entity_poly.type
_entity_poly.pdbx_seq_one_letter_code
_entity_poly.pdbx_strand_id
1 'polypeptide(L)'
;MDCAPNCNNQTNCITRQGLLHDANFTKNKPILGNNVTLKSDNFRDDTWNIIKETDCGNGKIPKGSNVNVLSTTPVVRTLSNGTKLNYYRIEYIDCPKGNNSTNGNFDQNKPCSDCFKGNPVKGNMQVAKQAVSGIGGGLYGNSYRKKWKKGEDGKYIKDAKGKRKLFPKWHRGIDIVTQKGDPIYAMFDGKATKAGSNNEAAGFYVKLESNINGKTILSYYFHMKNENRVSGDVKAGDIIGYQGDSGNLKNEIKKGTVPCHVHIKIKENGITVNPDQYIKGNINTTTGVITADCN
;
A
#
# COMPACT_ATOMS: atom_id res chain seq x y z
N MET A 1 6.73 0.02 -15.30
CA MET A 1 6.92 -1.38 -14.81
C MET A 1 5.52 -1.87 -14.74
N ASP A 2 5.07 -2.35 -15.88
CA ASP A 2 3.70 -2.10 -16.29
C ASP A 2 2.76 -3.03 -15.51
N CYS A 3 1.94 -2.43 -14.66
CA CYS A 3 0.85 -3.15 -14.04
C CYS A 3 -0.07 -3.63 -15.17
N ALA A 4 -0.22 -4.94 -15.31
CA ALA A 4 -1.12 -5.50 -16.31
C ALA A 4 -2.52 -4.87 -16.15
N PRO A 5 -3.20 -4.50 -17.25
CA PRO A 5 -4.44 -3.70 -17.23
C PRO A 5 -5.61 -4.34 -16.46
N ASN A 6 -5.47 -5.57 -15.97
CA ASN A 6 -6.50 -6.34 -15.27
C ASN A 6 -6.23 -6.57 -13.76
N CYS A 7 -5.16 -6.02 -13.16
CA CYS A 7 -4.90 -6.18 -11.71
C CYS A 7 -5.95 -5.49 -10.80
N ASN A 8 -6.90 -4.73 -11.35
CA ASN A 8 -7.88 -3.97 -10.58
C ASN A 8 -9.17 -4.73 -10.24
N ASN A 9 -9.40 -5.95 -10.75
CA ASN A 9 -10.69 -6.64 -10.58
C ASN A 9 -10.62 -8.08 -10.05
N GLN A 10 -9.45 -8.64 -9.74
CA GLN A 10 -9.36 -10.01 -9.22
C GLN A 10 -9.35 -10.05 -7.69
N THR A 11 -10.49 -10.39 -7.11
CA THR A 11 -10.70 -10.55 -5.65
C THR A 11 -10.48 -11.98 -5.18
N ASN A 12 -10.39 -12.95 -6.09
CA ASN A 12 -10.36 -14.38 -5.78
C ASN A 12 -9.09 -15.03 -6.36
N CYS A 13 -8.58 -16.06 -5.67
CA CYS A 13 -7.56 -16.93 -6.24
C CYS A 13 -8.12 -17.68 -7.45
N ILE A 14 -7.26 -17.94 -8.44
CA ILE A 14 -7.60 -18.76 -9.59
C ILE A 14 -6.61 -19.91 -9.75
N THR A 15 -7.13 -21.09 -10.09
CA THR A 15 -6.27 -22.20 -10.48
C THR A 15 -5.81 -21.98 -11.91
N ARG A 16 -4.50 -22.02 -12.13
CA ARG A 16 -3.89 -21.95 -13.46
C ARG A 16 -3.08 -23.20 -13.74
N GLN A 17 -3.10 -23.62 -14.99
CA GLN A 17 -2.24 -24.69 -15.49
C GLN A 17 -1.10 -24.13 -16.32
N GLY A 18 0.05 -24.78 -16.25
CA GLY A 18 1.23 -24.39 -17.01
C GLY A 18 2.42 -25.29 -16.74
N LEU A 19 3.59 -24.80 -17.10
CA LEU A 19 4.85 -25.53 -17.12
C LEU A 19 5.83 -24.92 -16.12
N LEU A 20 6.42 -25.78 -15.28
CA LEU A 20 7.44 -25.41 -14.30
C LEU A 20 8.71 -26.24 -14.50
N HIS A 21 9.87 -25.58 -14.41
CA HIS A 21 11.17 -26.20 -14.67
C HIS A 21 11.54 -27.24 -13.60
N ASP A 22 12.19 -28.33 -14.01
CA ASP A 22 12.52 -29.49 -13.17
C ASP A 22 13.31 -29.16 -11.89
N ALA A 23 14.22 -28.18 -11.94
CA ALA A 23 14.99 -27.63 -10.84
C ALA A 23 14.16 -27.04 -9.67
N ASN A 24 12.83 -26.98 -9.80
CA ASN A 24 11.93 -26.65 -8.69
C ASN A 24 11.53 -27.86 -7.85
N PHE A 25 11.88 -29.07 -8.27
CA PHE A 25 11.53 -30.32 -7.60
C PHE A 25 12.77 -31.03 -7.05
N THR A 26 12.56 -31.79 -5.98
CA THR A 26 13.63 -32.57 -5.34
C THR A 26 14.29 -33.52 -6.34
N LYS A 27 15.62 -33.46 -6.43
CA LYS A 27 16.42 -34.26 -7.39
C LYS A 27 15.97 -34.07 -8.86
N ASN A 28 15.40 -32.91 -9.20
CA ASN A 28 14.88 -32.57 -10.53
C ASN A 28 13.77 -33.51 -11.04
N LYS A 29 13.05 -34.18 -10.13
CA LYS A 29 11.96 -35.11 -10.46
C LYS A 29 10.75 -34.83 -9.59
N PRO A 30 9.63 -34.34 -10.16
CA PRO A 30 8.41 -34.19 -9.40
C PRO A 30 7.79 -35.54 -9.08
N ILE A 31 6.98 -35.58 -8.03
CA ILE A 31 5.99 -36.64 -7.81
C ILE A 31 4.66 -36.23 -8.41
N LEU A 32 3.84 -37.18 -8.86
CA LEU A 32 2.47 -36.87 -9.26
C LEU A 32 1.70 -36.33 -8.04
N GLY A 33 0.91 -35.28 -8.23
CA GLY A 33 0.18 -34.65 -7.12
C GLY A 33 0.96 -33.50 -6.46
N ASN A 34 0.73 -33.30 -5.16
CA ASN A 34 1.24 -32.14 -4.43
C ASN A 34 2.77 -32.15 -4.28
N ASN A 35 3.38 -31.02 -4.64
CA ASN A 35 4.81 -30.72 -4.46
C ASN A 35 4.98 -29.33 -3.86
N VAL A 36 6.18 -29.08 -3.33
CA VAL A 36 6.60 -27.75 -2.83
C VAL A 36 7.79 -27.27 -3.66
N THR A 37 7.71 -26.04 -4.18
CA THR A 37 8.80 -25.48 -5.02
C THR A 37 10.06 -25.19 -4.21
N LEU A 38 11.22 -25.61 -4.73
CA LEU A 38 12.51 -25.41 -4.07
C LEU A 38 13.12 -24.02 -4.28
N LYS A 39 12.70 -23.32 -5.32
CA LYS A 39 13.16 -21.98 -5.68
C LYS A 39 12.03 -21.19 -6.35
N SER A 40 12.27 -19.91 -6.61
CA SER A 40 11.40 -19.12 -7.47
C SER A 40 11.79 -19.30 -8.93
N ASP A 41 10.83 -19.57 -9.81
CA ASP A 41 11.09 -19.81 -11.23
C ASP A 41 9.88 -19.44 -12.10
N ASN A 42 10.12 -19.25 -13.40
CA ASN A 42 9.10 -18.81 -14.34
C ASN A 42 8.01 -19.86 -14.53
N PHE A 43 6.76 -19.43 -14.47
CA PHE A 43 5.60 -20.24 -14.85
C PHE A 43 5.25 -19.96 -16.31
N ARG A 44 5.17 -21.01 -17.13
CA ARG A 44 5.04 -20.85 -18.58
C ARG A 44 3.80 -21.53 -19.13
N ASP A 45 3.29 -21.01 -20.23
CA ASP A 45 2.29 -21.72 -21.04
C ASP A 45 2.97 -22.68 -22.03
N ASP A 46 2.16 -23.38 -22.81
CA ASP A 46 2.62 -24.34 -23.82
C ASP A 46 3.32 -23.69 -25.02
N THR A 47 3.24 -22.36 -25.14
CA THR A 47 3.96 -21.56 -26.15
C THR A 47 5.27 -20.98 -25.60
N TRP A 48 5.67 -21.39 -24.39
CA TRP A 48 6.84 -20.92 -23.64
C TRP A 48 6.76 -19.46 -23.18
N ASN A 49 5.63 -18.80 -23.34
CA ASN A 49 5.42 -17.46 -22.81
C ASN A 49 5.26 -17.52 -21.29
N ILE A 50 5.68 -16.46 -20.62
CA ILE A 50 5.53 -16.36 -19.17
C ILE A 50 4.06 -16.06 -18.87
N ILE A 51 3.44 -16.91 -18.06
CA ILE A 51 2.11 -16.68 -17.52
C ILE A 51 2.26 -15.62 -16.43
N LYS A 52 1.84 -14.38 -16.74
CA LYS A 52 1.81 -13.30 -15.73
C LYS A 52 0.74 -13.60 -14.69
N GLU A 53 1.12 -13.51 -13.42
CA GLU A 53 0.26 -13.76 -12.26
C GLU A 53 -0.86 -12.71 -12.15
N THR A 54 -1.91 -13.04 -11.40
CA THR A 54 -3.04 -12.14 -11.10
C THR A 54 -2.63 -10.91 -10.28
N ASP A 55 -1.48 -10.98 -9.63
CA ASP A 55 -0.98 -9.99 -8.66
C ASP A 55 -0.02 -8.94 -9.25
N CYS A 56 0.03 -8.80 -10.58
CA CYS A 56 1.03 -7.97 -11.25
C CYS A 56 2.48 -8.43 -10.98
N GLY A 57 2.68 -9.70 -10.61
CA GLY A 57 3.96 -10.35 -10.45
C GLY A 57 4.74 -10.49 -11.76
N ASN A 58 5.98 -10.99 -11.64
CA ASN A 58 6.86 -11.20 -12.79
C ASN A 58 6.64 -12.56 -13.49
N GLY A 59 5.55 -13.25 -13.15
CA GLY A 59 5.20 -14.56 -13.71
C GLY A 59 6.10 -15.67 -13.18
N LYS A 60 6.47 -15.58 -11.90
CA LYS A 60 7.31 -16.57 -11.24
C LYS A 60 6.63 -17.12 -10.00
N ILE A 61 6.41 -18.43 -9.99
CA ILE A 61 5.97 -19.13 -8.79
C ILE A 61 7.05 -18.97 -7.71
N PRO A 62 6.73 -18.46 -6.50
CA PRO A 62 7.70 -18.28 -5.42
C PRO A 62 8.23 -19.60 -4.87
N LYS A 63 9.41 -19.55 -4.23
CA LYS A 63 9.94 -20.68 -3.43
C LYS A 63 8.98 -21.02 -2.29
N GLY A 64 8.79 -22.31 -2.03
CA GLY A 64 7.94 -22.81 -0.95
C GLY A 64 6.45 -22.87 -1.31
N SER A 65 6.08 -22.63 -2.57
CA SER A 65 4.70 -22.68 -3.04
C SER A 65 4.24 -24.13 -3.22
N ASN A 66 2.98 -24.41 -2.88
CA ASN A 66 2.34 -25.67 -3.22
C ASN A 66 1.94 -25.67 -4.70
N VAL A 67 2.32 -26.72 -5.43
CA VAL A 67 1.93 -26.95 -6.82
C VAL A 67 1.44 -28.39 -6.97
N ASN A 68 0.40 -28.60 -7.77
CA ASN A 68 -0.13 -29.92 -8.07
C ASN A 68 0.41 -30.37 -9.43
N VAL A 69 1.32 -31.35 -9.47
CA VAL A 69 1.88 -31.88 -10.70
C VAL A 69 0.86 -32.80 -11.35
N LEU A 70 0.47 -32.46 -12.58
CA LEU A 70 -0.54 -33.17 -13.36
C LEU A 70 0.02 -34.33 -14.18
N SER A 71 1.31 -34.28 -14.49
CA SER A 71 2.00 -35.33 -15.23
C SER A 71 3.49 -35.37 -14.88
N THR A 72 4.02 -36.58 -14.71
CA THR A 72 5.45 -36.84 -14.53
C THR A 72 6.18 -37.03 -15.86
N THR A 73 5.49 -36.94 -17.00
CA THR A 73 6.11 -36.89 -18.32
C THR A 73 6.57 -35.46 -18.60
N PRO A 74 7.88 -35.21 -18.84
CA PRO A 74 8.37 -33.87 -19.08
C PRO A 74 8.00 -33.36 -20.47
N VAL A 75 7.68 -32.07 -20.55
CA VAL A 75 7.66 -31.28 -21.78
C VAL A 75 9.06 -30.71 -21.98
N VAL A 76 9.74 -31.12 -23.05
CA VAL A 76 11.13 -30.76 -23.31
C VAL A 76 11.22 -29.45 -24.09
N ARG A 77 11.92 -28.48 -23.52
CA ARG A 77 12.29 -27.24 -24.22
C ARG A 77 13.71 -27.36 -24.74
N THR A 78 13.91 -27.17 -26.04
CA THR A 78 15.25 -27.08 -26.63
C THR A 78 15.60 -25.60 -26.84
N LEU A 79 16.72 -25.17 -26.26
CA LEU A 79 17.24 -23.81 -26.44
C LEU A 79 18.00 -23.69 -27.76
N SER A 80 18.28 -22.46 -28.21
CA SER A 80 19.00 -22.18 -29.46
C SER A 80 20.41 -22.80 -29.51
N ASN A 81 21.04 -22.99 -28.36
CA ASN A 81 22.34 -23.65 -28.23
C ASN A 81 22.25 -25.20 -28.15
N GLY A 82 21.07 -25.79 -28.40
CA GLY A 82 20.83 -27.23 -28.36
C GLY A 82 20.59 -27.81 -26.96
N THR A 83 20.67 -27.01 -25.89
CA THR A 83 20.41 -27.47 -24.53
C THR A 83 18.96 -27.89 -24.36
N LYS A 84 18.71 -29.07 -23.80
CA LYS A 84 17.38 -29.57 -23.48
C LYS A 84 17.07 -29.35 -22.00
N LEU A 85 15.94 -28.71 -21.73
CA LEU A 85 15.42 -28.46 -20.39
C LEU A 85 14.09 -29.19 -20.21
N ASN A 86 13.87 -29.77 -19.04
CA ASN A 86 12.63 -30.45 -18.71
C ASN A 86 11.70 -29.52 -17.93
N TYR A 87 10.45 -29.44 -18.39
CA TYR A 87 9.37 -28.78 -17.69
C TYR A 87 8.26 -29.78 -17.41
N TYR A 88 7.53 -29.57 -16.32
CA TYR A 88 6.42 -30.44 -15.94
C TYR A 88 5.14 -29.64 -15.88
N ARG A 89 4.04 -30.28 -16.30
CA ARG A 89 2.72 -29.68 -16.25
C ARG A 89 2.21 -29.68 -14.82
N ILE A 90 1.84 -28.50 -14.34
CA ILE A 90 1.35 -28.29 -12.99
C ILE A 90 0.06 -27.48 -12.99
N GLU A 91 -0.67 -27.60 -11.90
CA GLU A 91 -1.64 -26.63 -11.41
C GLU A 91 -1.01 -25.80 -10.30
N TYR A 92 -1.26 -24.50 -10.35
CA TYR A 92 -0.88 -23.54 -9.35
C TYR A 92 -2.08 -22.67 -8.99
N ILE A 93 -2.32 -22.50 -7.69
CA ILE A 93 -3.32 -21.56 -7.18
C ILE A 93 -2.64 -20.18 -7.16
N ASP A 94 -2.95 -19.38 -8.17
CA ASP A 94 -2.51 -18.00 -8.31
C ASP A 94 -3.48 -17.11 -7.53
N CYS A 95 -3.00 -16.59 -6.39
CA CYS A 95 -3.73 -15.68 -5.54
C CYS A 95 -3.14 -14.28 -5.67
N PRO A 96 -3.95 -13.21 -5.51
CA PRO A 96 -3.41 -11.88 -5.36
C PRO A 96 -2.41 -11.81 -4.19
N LYS A 97 -1.27 -11.13 -4.36
CA LYS A 97 -0.17 -11.08 -3.39
C LYS A 97 -0.66 -10.68 -2.00
N GLY A 98 -0.11 -11.28 -0.96
CA GLY A 98 -0.57 -11.08 0.43
C GLY A 98 -1.64 -12.07 0.88
N ASN A 99 -2.15 -12.89 -0.03
CA ASN A 99 -2.88 -14.14 0.25
C ASN A 99 -1.96 -15.34 -0.01
N ASN A 100 -2.01 -16.34 0.87
CA ASN A 100 -1.05 -17.43 0.86
C ASN A 100 -1.65 -18.68 0.22
N SER A 101 -1.13 -19.08 -0.96
CA SER A 101 -1.55 -20.32 -1.65
C SER A 101 -1.12 -21.60 -0.93
N THR A 102 -0.35 -21.49 0.17
CA THR A 102 0.13 -22.65 0.91
C THR A 102 -0.85 -23.22 1.94
N ASN A 103 -1.84 -22.45 2.42
CA ASN A 103 -2.66 -22.88 3.58
C ASN A 103 -4.18 -22.63 3.46
N GLY A 104 -4.74 -22.27 2.30
CA GLY A 104 -6.21 -22.13 2.15
C GLY A 104 -6.87 -21.01 2.98
N ASN A 105 -6.10 -20.17 3.67
CA ASN A 105 -6.60 -18.97 4.36
C ASN A 105 -6.85 -17.86 3.33
N PHE A 106 -8.00 -17.95 2.68
CA PHE A 106 -8.56 -16.90 1.83
C PHE A 106 -9.37 -15.93 2.69
N ASP A 107 -8.91 -14.69 2.82
CA ASP A 107 -9.75 -13.58 3.29
C ASP A 107 -10.25 -12.79 2.08
N GLN A 108 -11.48 -13.05 1.66
CA GLN A 108 -12.16 -12.34 0.56
C GLN A 108 -12.25 -10.82 0.74
N ASN A 109 -12.04 -10.32 1.95
CA ASN A 109 -12.09 -8.90 2.27
C ASN A 109 -10.70 -8.25 2.27
N LYS A 110 -9.62 -9.04 2.19
CA LYS A 110 -8.26 -8.55 2.18
C LYS A 110 -7.81 -8.29 0.73
N PRO A 111 -7.62 -7.02 0.35
CA PRO A 111 -7.20 -6.70 -1.00
C PRO A 111 -5.74 -7.09 -1.24
N CYS A 112 -5.37 -7.31 -2.51
CA CYS A 112 -4.00 -7.61 -2.92
C CYS A 112 -3.00 -6.60 -2.33
N SER A 113 -1.96 -7.10 -1.67
CA SER A 113 -0.94 -6.30 -0.97
C SER A 113 -0.18 -5.38 -1.92
N ASP A 114 0.10 -5.81 -3.16
CA ASP A 114 0.70 -4.96 -4.19
C ASP A 114 -0.33 -3.96 -4.77
N CYS A 115 -1.62 -4.30 -4.81
CA CYS A 115 -2.66 -3.34 -5.18
C CYS A 115 -2.89 -2.28 -4.09
N PHE A 116 -2.51 -2.54 -2.84
CA PHE A 116 -2.62 -1.60 -1.72
C PHE A 116 -1.28 -0.98 -1.31
N LYS A 117 -0.17 -1.32 -1.98
CA LYS A 117 1.10 -0.62 -1.75
C LYS A 117 0.94 0.86 -2.00
N GLY A 118 1.18 1.68 -0.98
CA GLY A 118 0.96 3.12 -1.01
C GLY A 118 -0.49 3.58 -0.85
N ASN A 119 -1.47 2.67 -0.63
CA ASN A 119 -2.87 3.02 -0.41
C ASN A 119 -3.31 2.75 1.06
N PRO A 120 -3.57 3.79 1.86
CA PRO A 120 -3.99 3.63 3.25
C PRO A 120 -5.51 3.49 3.45
N VAL A 121 -6.34 3.63 2.42
CA VAL A 121 -7.81 3.65 2.53
C VAL A 121 -8.49 2.74 1.50
N LYS A 122 -9.76 2.40 1.72
CA LYS A 122 -10.54 1.64 0.74
C LYS A 122 -11.06 2.57 -0.36
N GLY A 123 -11.00 2.12 -1.61
CA GLY A 123 -11.56 2.82 -2.76
C GLY A 123 -10.65 3.91 -3.33
N ASN A 124 -11.25 4.88 -4.02
CA ASN A 124 -10.53 5.96 -4.68
C ASN A 124 -10.01 6.96 -3.66
N MET A 125 -8.71 7.18 -3.65
CA MET A 125 -8.09 8.16 -2.76
C MET A 125 -8.38 9.59 -3.24
N GLN A 126 -8.67 10.45 -2.27
CA GLN A 126 -8.83 11.88 -2.51
C GLN A 126 -8.16 12.67 -1.39
N VAL A 127 -7.45 13.74 -1.74
CA VAL A 127 -6.87 14.68 -0.79
C VAL A 127 -7.96 15.51 -0.12
N ALA A 128 -7.89 15.64 1.20
CA ALA A 128 -8.87 16.36 1.99
C ALA A 128 -8.81 17.87 1.70
N LYS A 129 -9.88 18.38 1.05
CA LYS A 129 -10.06 19.81 0.81
C LYS A 129 -10.18 20.55 2.13
N GLN A 130 -9.41 21.63 2.26
CA GLN A 130 -9.46 22.54 3.41
C GLN A 130 -10.27 23.78 3.03
N ALA A 131 -11.14 24.25 3.93
CA ALA A 131 -12.05 25.38 3.67
C ALA A 131 -11.35 26.65 3.18
N VAL A 132 -10.13 26.90 3.65
CA VAL A 132 -9.37 28.12 3.36
C VAL A 132 -8.43 27.99 2.18
N SER A 133 -7.81 26.83 2.01
CA SER A 133 -6.66 26.63 1.14
C SER A 133 -6.91 25.61 0.03
N GLY A 134 -8.16 25.18 -0.13
CA GLY A 134 -8.55 24.15 -1.09
C GLY A 134 -7.79 22.84 -0.85
N ILE A 135 -7.50 22.14 -1.94
CA ILE A 135 -6.75 20.88 -1.95
C ILE A 135 -5.32 21.06 -1.41
N GLY A 136 -4.67 22.18 -1.75
CA GLY A 136 -3.30 22.45 -1.33
C GLY A 136 -3.10 22.34 0.18
N GLY A 137 -4.12 22.64 0.98
CA GLY A 137 -4.03 22.51 2.43
C GLY A 137 -3.94 21.10 2.98
N GLY A 138 -4.40 20.10 2.23
CA GLY A 138 -4.24 18.70 2.57
C GLY A 138 -2.93 18.11 2.00
N LEU A 139 -2.16 18.85 1.18
CA LEU A 139 -0.89 18.40 0.62
C LEU A 139 0.29 18.74 1.54
N TYR A 140 1.41 18.04 1.36
CA TYR A 140 2.65 18.34 2.06
C TYR A 140 3.15 19.75 1.74
N GLY A 141 3.73 20.40 2.74
CA GLY A 141 4.21 21.77 2.63
C GLY A 141 3.11 22.79 2.81
N ASN A 142 2.42 23.13 1.73
CA ASN A 142 1.61 24.35 1.64
C ASN A 142 0.21 24.23 2.24
N SER A 143 0.07 24.23 3.58
CA SER A 143 -1.21 24.68 4.15
C SER A 143 -1.26 26.19 4.27
N TYR A 144 -2.10 26.84 3.46
CA TYR A 144 -2.49 28.23 3.67
C TYR A 144 -3.41 28.38 4.92
N ARG A 145 -3.21 27.57 5.97
CA ARG A 145 -3.83 27.77 7.28
C ARG A 145 -3.13 28.91 8.03
N LYS A 146 -3.58 30.11 7.68
CA LYS A 146 -3.99 31.23 8.53
C LYS A 146 -3.71 31.13 10.05
N LYS A 147 -2.45 31.10 10.49
CA LYS A 147 -2.13 31.44 11.89
C LYS A 147 -1.95 32.95 12.02
N TRP A 148 -2.61 33.55 12.99
CA TRP A 148 -2.22 34.87 13.46
C TRP A 148 -0.87 34.74 14.17
N LYS A 149 0.17 35.41 13.67
CA LYS A 149 1.41 35.57 14.43
C LYS A 149 1.32 36.87 15.22
N LYS A 150 1.84 36.84 16.44
CA LYS A 150 2.14 38.06 17.18
C LYS A 150 3.51 38.56 16.75
N GLY A 151 3.69 39.88 16.64
CA GLY A 151 5.00 40.51 16.51
C GLY A 151 5.75 40.42 17.84
N GLU A 152 6.97 40.93 17.85
CA GLU A 152 7.79 41.07 19.07
C GLU A 152 7.08 41.92 20.13
N ASP A 153 6.21 42.83 19.69
CA ASP A 153 5.33 43.67 20.51
C ASP A 153 4.13 42.92 21.14
N GLY A 154 4.00 41.61 20.91
CA GLY A 154 2.90 40.79 21.41
C GLY A 154 1.54 41.04 20.72
N LYS A 155 1.46 41.91 19.71
CA LYS A 155 0.23 42.20 18.95
C LYS A 155 0.17 41.38 17.68
N TYR A 156 -1.03 41.03 17.23
CA TYR A 156 -1.18 40.32 15.96
C TYR A 156 -0.69 41.18 14.80
N ILE A 157 0.24 40.63 14.01
CA ILE A 157 0.75 41.26 12.79
C ILE A 157 -0.44 41.54 11.88
N LYS A 158 -0.48 42.72 11.25
CA LYS A 158 -1.55 43.14 10.33
C LYS A 158 -1.07 43.18 8.87
N ASP A 159 -2.00 43.02 7.92
CA ASP A 159 -1.76 43.19 6.49
C ASP A 159 -1.79 44.67 6.10
N ALA A 160 -1.53 44.99 4.83
CA ALA A 160 -1.50 46.36 4.34
C ALA A 160 -2.86 47.09 4.46
N LYS A 161 -3.96 46.36 4.75
CA LYS A 161 -5.31 46.89 4.94
C LYS A 161 -5.69 46.95 6.43
N GLY A 162 -4.74 46.72 7.34
CA GLY A 162 -4.95 46.79 8.79
C GLY A 162 -5.71 45.59 9.38
N LYS A 163 -6.08 44.59 8.57
CA LYS A 163 -6.64 43.32 9.08
C LYS A 163 -5.50 42.48 9.63
N ARG A 164 -5.77 41.59 10.57
CA ARG A 164 -4.70 40.68 11.04
C ARG A 164 -4.14 39.93 9.80
N LYS A 165 -2.82 39.69 9.76
CA LYS A 165 -2.06 39.05 8.68
C LYS A 165 -1.97 37.55 8.91
N LEU A 166 -2.14 36.83 7.82
CA LEU A 166 -2.24 35.39 7.80
C LEU A 166 -0.94 34.77 7.33
N PHE A 167 -0.41 33.84 8.12
CA PHE A 167 0.82 33.13 7.77
C PHE A 167 0.53 31.70 7.32
N PRO A 168 1.28 31.16 6.35
CA PRO A 168 1.21 29.75 6.01
C PRO A 168 1.60 28.90 7.22
N LYS A 169 0.89 27.79 7.40
CA LYS A 169 1.26 26.73 8.34
C LYS A 169 1.83 25.59 7.50
N TRP A 170 2.98 25.08 7.90
CA TRP A 170 3.56 23.95 7.16
C TRP A 170 2.79 22.67 7.47
N HIS A 171 2.30 21.99 6.44
CA HIS A 171 1.69 20.68 6.56
C HIS A 171 2.76 19.59 6.41
N ARG A 172 2.93 18.74 7.43
CA ARG A 172 4.00 17.75 7.50
C ARG A 172 3.59 16.37 7.02
N GLY A 173 2.54 16.30 6.20
CA GLY A 173 1.98 15.07 5.70
C GLY A 173 1.02 15.33 4.55
N ILE A 174 0.21 14.33 4.24
CA ILE A 174 -0.91 14.41 3.31
C ILE A 174 -2.18 13.93 4.01
N ASP A 175 -3.28 14.64 3.81
CA ASP A 175 -4.58 14.30 4.39
C ASP A 175 -5.41 13.58 3.33
N ILE A 176 -5.74 12.30 3.54
CA ILE A 176 -6.54 11.50 2.62
C ILE A 176 -7.94 11.31 3.20
N VAL A 177 -8.97 11.67 2.45
CA VAL A 177 -10.38 11.60 2.86
C VAL A 177 -10.75 10.17 3.21
N THR A 178 -11.47 10.03 4.33
CA THR A 178 -12.06 8.78 4.81
C THR A 178 -13.18 9.13 5.80
N GLN A 179 -13.95 8.15 6.27
CA GLN A 179 -15.01 8.32 7.24
C GLN A 179 -14.64 7.71 8.59
N LYS A 180 -15.22 8.25 9.66
CA LYS A 180 -15.01 7.71 11.00
C LYS A 180 -15.51 6.27 11.07
N GLY A 181 -14.62 5.35 11.42
CA GLY A 181 -14.90 3.92 11.47
C GLY A 181 -14.46 3.13 10.25
N ASP A 182 -14.02 3.78 9.17
CA ASP A 182 -13.43 3.09 8.03
C ASP A 182 -12.14 2.38 8.44
N PRO A 183 -11.82 1.22 7.82
CA PRO A 183 -10.53 0.57 8.00
C PRO A 183 -9.41 1.42 7.39
N ILE A 184 -8.29 1.49 8.11
CA ILE A 184 -7.01 2.05 7.62
C ILE A 184 -6.05 0.91 7.36
N TYR A 185 -5.42 0.93 6.19
CA TYR A 185 -4.56 -0.13 5.70
C TYR A 185 -3.08 0.23 5.82
N ALA A 186 -2.24 -0.77 6.06
CA ALA A 186 -0.79 -0.62 5.92
C ALA A 186 -0.45 -0.35 4.46
N MET A 187 0.23 0.77 4.19
CA MET A 187 0.73 1.10 2.86
C MET A 187 1.88 0.19 2.42
N PHE A 188 2.60 -0.45 3.33
CA PHE A 188 3.79 -1.26 3.04
C PHE A 188 3.91 -2.42 4.01
N ASP A 189 4.73 -3.41 3.67
CA ASP A 189 5.17 -4.44 4.62
C ASP A 189 6.03 -3.79 5.71
N GLY A 190 5.90 -4.25 6.96
CA GLY A 190 6.74 -3.73 8.02
C GLY A 190 6.26 -4.07 9.43
N LYS A 191 6.82 -3.36 10.40
CA LYS A 191 6.49 -3.50 11.82
C LYS A 191 5.65 -2.33 12.30
N ALA A 192 4.40 -2.62 12.68
CA ALA A 192 3.47 -1.66 13.24
C ALA A 192 3.71 -1.45 14.74
N THR A 193 3.64 -0.19 15.18
CA THR A 193 3.66 0.23 16.58
C THR A 193 2.54 1.25 16.81
N LYS A 194 1.65 1.00 17.77
CA LYS A 194 0.60 1.94 18.15
C LYS A 194 1.09 2.92 19.21
N ALA A 195 0.67 4.18 19.13
CA ALA A 195 0.98 5.23 20.11
C ALA A 195 -0.10 6.34 20.09
N GLY A 196 0.13 7.38 20.89
CA GLY A 196 -0.69 8.59 20.92
C GLY A 196 -1.66 8.71 22.10
N SER A 197 -2.23 9.92 22.27
CA SER A 197 -3.23 10.27 23.29
C SER A 197 -4.17 11.37 22.78
N ASN A 198 -5.26 11.66 23.51
CA ASN A 198 -6.23 12.68 23.13
C ASN A 198 -5.71 14.13 23.19
N ASN A 199 -4.62 14.39 23.92
CA ASN A 199 -4.11 15.75 24.17
C ASN A 199 -3.02 16.19 23.17
N GLU A 200 -2.63 15.33 22.24
CA GLU A 200 -1.68 15.67 21.17
C GLU A 200 -2.40 15.97 19.86
N ALA A 201 -1.84 16.86 19.04
CA ALA A 201 -2.42 17.21 17.74
C ALA A 201 -2.62 15.99 16.82
N ALA A 202 -1.76 14.97 16.92
CA ALA A 202 -1.82 13.74 16.15
C ALA A 202 -2.97 12.80 16.58
N GLY A 203 -3.41 12.88 17.83
CA GLY A 203 -4.34 11.91 18.40
C GLY A 203 -3.70 10.53 18.56
N PHE A 204 -4.52 9.50 18.40
CA PHE A 204 -4.08 8.11 18.34
C PHE A 204 -3.57 7.76 16.95
N TYR A 205 -2.48 6.98 16.89
CA TYR A 205 -1.89 6.62 15.61
C TYR A 205 -1.21 5.25 15.62
N VAL A 206 -0.99 4.74 14.42
CA VAL A 206 -0.02 3.67 14.14
C VAL A 206 1.20 4.29 13.45
N LYS A 207 2.39 3.85 13.85
CA LYS A 207 3.65 4.05 13.14
C LYS A 207 4.04 2.70 12.52
N LEU A 208 4.26 2.68 11.21
CA LEU A 208 4.73 1.53 10.47
C LEU A 208 6.18 1.78 10.06
N GLU A 209 7.07 0.87 10.45
CA GLU A 209 8.47 0.86 10.02
C GLU A 209 8.66 -0.17 8.90
N SER A 210 9.05 0.30 7.72
CA SER A 210 9.20 -0.50 6.51
C SER A 210 10.61 -0.36 5.95
N ASN A 211 11.13 -1.41 5.32
CA ASN A 211 12.31 -1.33 4.47
C ASN A 211 11.84 -1.23 3.01
N ILE A 212 12.11 -0.10 2.35
CA ILE A 212 11.77 0.13 0.96
C ILE A 212 13.05 0.45 0.21
N ASN A 213 13.44 -0.43 -0.72
CA ASN A 213 14.67 -0.29 -1.51
C ASN A 213 15.93 -0.05 -0.64
N GLY A 214 16.04 -0.77 0.48
CA GLY A 214 17.17 -0.64 1.41
C GLY A 214 17.11 0.55 2.36
N LYS A 215 16.06 1.39 2.29
CA LYS A 215 15.86 2.54 3.18
C LYS A 215 14.83 2.26 4.25
N THR A 216 15.07 2.77 5.46
CA THR A 216 14.08 2.73 6.55
C THR A 216 13.08 3.86 6.38
N ILE A 217 11.83 3.50 6.13
CA ILE A 217 10.70 4.40 5.96
C ILE A 217 9.76 4.25 7.15
N LEU A 218 9.48 5.36 7.83
CA LEU A 218 8.48 5.43 8.89
C LEU A 218 7.23 6.10 8.36
N SER A 219 6.14 5.34 8.26
CA SER A 219 4.81 5.85 7.89
C SER A 219 3.95 6.02 9.14
N TYR A 220 3.35 7.19 9.32
CA TYR A 220 2.50 7.51 10.45
C TYR A 220 1.06 7.73 9.98
N TYR A 221 0.10 7.13 10.67
CA TYR A 221 -1.33 7.17 10.36
C TYR A 221 -2.07 7.82 11.54
N PHE A 222 -2.36 9.11 11.44
CA PHE A 222 -2.88 9.91 12.56
C PHE A 222 -4.40 9.91 12.64
N HIS A 223 -4.92 10.47 13.74
CA HIS A 223 -6.34 10.69 14.00
C HIS A 223 -7.19 9.41 14.11
N MET A 224 -6.58 8.26 14.35
CA MET A 224 -7.24 6.97 14.43
C MET A 224 -8.13 6.83 15.68
N LYS A 225 -8.97 5.81 15.73
CA LYS A 225 -9.67 5.37 16.96
C LYS A 225 -8.68 4.81 17.98
N ASN A 226 -9.05 4.81 19.26
CA ASN A 226 -8.19 4.22 20.29
C ASN A 226 -8.14 2.68 20.16
N GLU A 227 -9.27 2.10 19.82
CA GLU A 227 -9.51 0.66 19.80
C GLU A 227 -8.98 0.05 18.50
N ASN A 228 -8.63 -1.24 18.55
CA ASN A 228 -8.30 -2.06 17.39
C ASN A 228 -7.10 -1.58 16.54
N ARG A 229 -6.22 -0.72 17.07
CA ARG A 229 -4.91 -0.45 16.46
C ARG A 229 -3.98 -1.65 16.65
N VAL A 230 -3.33 -2.08 15.58
CA VAL A 230 -2.43 -3.24 15.60
C VAL A 230 -1.00 -2.88 16.01
N SER A 231 -0.26 -3.89 16.45
CA SER A 231 1.18 -3.83 16.71
C SER A 231 1.80 -5.18 16.37
N GLY A 232 2.99 -5.19 15.79
CA GLY A 232 3.64 -6.40 15.27
C GLY A 232 3.86 -6.34 13.77
N ASP A 233 4.22 -7.48 13.17
CA ASP A 233 4.46 -7.56 11.74
C ASP A 233 3.15 -7.49 10.96
N VAL A 234 3.14 -6.65 9.92
CA VAL A 234 2.01 -6.46 9.01
C VAL A 234 2.49 -6.47 7.56
N LYS A 235 1.59 -6.81 6.66
CA LYS A 235 1.75 -6.76 5.22
C LYS A 235 1.01 -5.56 4.65
N ALA A 236 1.46 -5.06 3.50
CA ALA A 236 0.70 -4.06 2.76
C ALA A 236 -0.73 -4.57 2.53
N GLY A 237 -1.73 -3.71 2.74
CA GLY A 237 -3.15 -4.08 2.67
C GLY A 237 -3.72 -4.73 3.94
N ASP A 238 -2.93 -4.97 4.99
CA ASP A 238 -3.48 -5.35 6.30
C ASP A 238 -4.19 -4.15 6.97
N ILE A 239 -5.31 -4.42 7.64
CA ILE A 239 -5.96 -3.41 8.48
C ILE A 239 -5.08 -3.16 9.71
N ILE A 240 -4.62 -1.92 9.86
CA ILE A 240 -3.80 -1.48 11.00
C ILE A 240 -4.60 -0.77 12.09
N GLY A 241 -5.87 -0.52 11.82
CA GLY A 241 -6.84 0.04 12.75
C GLY A 241 -7.95 0.74 11.97
N TYR A 242 -8.67 1.61 12.66
CA TYR A 242 -9.84 2.29 12.10
C TYR A 242 -9.72 3.80 12.26
N GLN A 243 -10.24 4.52 11.27
CA GLN A 243 -10.27 5.97 11.29
C GLN A 243 -11.10 6.48 12.47
N GLY A 244 -10.57 7.47 13.16
CA GLY A 244 -11.25 8.19 14.22
C GLY A 244 -11.39 9.67 13.88
N ASP A 245 -11.48 10.46 14.94
CA ASP A 245 -11.40 11.93 14.90
C ASP A 245 -10.44 12.44 15.98
N SER A 246 -9.54 11.60 16.48
CA SER A 246 -8.70 11.92 17.65
C SER A 246 -7.68 13.04 17.37
N GLY A 247 -7.19 13.67 18.44
CA GLY A 247 -6.30 14.81 18.37
C GLY A 247 -7.01 16.08 17.91
N ASN A 248 -6.35 16.88 17.07
CA ASN A 248 -6.93 18.16 16.63
C ASN A 248 -8.05 18.01 15.59
N LEU A 249 -8.17 16.84 14.94
CA LEU A 249 -9.11 16.61 13.85
C LEU A 249 -10.56 16.80 14.30
N LYS A 250 -10.94 16.31 15.49
CA LYS A 250 -12.28 16.45 16.08
C LYS A 250 -12.81 17.88 15.98
N ASN A 251 -11.99 18.83 16.39
CA ASN A 251 -12.39 20.23 16.44
C ASN A 251 -12.45 20.86 15.04
N GLU A 252 -11.60 20.42 14.11
CA GLU A 252 -11.60 20.93 12.74
C GLU A 252 -12.79 20.39 11.94
N ILE A 253 -13.17 19.13 12.13
CA ILE A 253 -14.43 18.57 11.59
C ILE A 253 -15.63 19.33 12.15
N LYS A 254 -15.69 19.54 13.47
CA LYS A 254 -16.79 20.30 14.10
C LYS A 254 -16.95 21.73 13.57
N LYS A 255 -15.84 22.38 13.21
CA LYS A 255 -15.85 23.72 12.60
C LYS A 255 -16.19 23.69 11.11
N GLY A 256 -16.28 22.52 10.49
CA GLY A 256 -16.43 22.37 9.04
C GLY A 256 -15.21 22.86 8.25
N THR A 257 -14.03 22.92 8.86
CA THR A 257 -12.82 23.43 8.17
C THR A 257 -12.15 22.37 7.29
N VAL A 258 -12.44 21.10 7.55
CA VAL A 258 -11.91 19.92 6.85
C VAL A 258 -12.86 18.73 7.01
N PRO A 259 -13.00 17.82 6.02
CA PRO A 259 -13.68 16.55 6.22
C PRO A 259 -12.87 15.61 7.13
N CYS A 260 -13.48 14.48 7.51
CA CYS A 260 -12.74 13.39 8.14
C CYS A 260 -11.67 12.86 7.17
N HIS A 261 -10.47 12.58 7.70
CA HIS A 261 -9.33 12.13 6.92
C HIS A 261 -8.31 11.41 7.81
N VAL A 262 -7.51 10.55 7.17
CA VAL A 262 -6.27 10.04 7.75
C VAL A 262 -5.14 10.98 7.36
N HIS A 263 -4.37 11.43 8.34
CA HIS A 263 -3.16 12.21 8.07
C HIS A 263 -1.97 11.27 8.00
N ILE A 264 -1.36 11.21 6.81
CA ILE A 264 -0.20 10.38 6.51
C ILE A 264 1.05 11.23 6.55
N LYS A 265 1.98 10.88 7.44
CA LYS A 265 3.30 11.48 7.49
C LYS A 265 4.35 10.43 7.21
N ILE A 266 5.32 10.75 6.36
CA ILE A 266 6.46 9.89 6.07
C ILE A 266 7.73 10.49 6.64
N LYS A 267 8.57 9.63 7.22
CA LYS A 267 9.98 9.94 7.46
C LYS A 267 10.87 8.94 6.72
N GLU A 268 11.81 9.43 5.94
CA GLU A 268 12.92 8.65 5.39
C GLU A 268 14.16 8.95 6.24
N ASN A 269 14.78 7.92 6.81
CA ASN A 269 15.99 8.05 7.64
C ASN A 269 15.85 9.13 8.75
N GLY A 270 14.67 9.21 9.36
CA GLY A 270 14.37 10.17 10.43
C GLY A 270 13.91 11.57 9.97
N ILE A 271 14.10 11.92 8.70
CA ILE A 271 13.75 13.22 8.12
C ILE A 271 12.32 13.17 7.55
N THR A 272 11.50 14.17 7.87
CA THR A 272 10.15 14.25 7.29
C THR A 272 10.24 14.66 5.83
N VAL A 273 9.61 13.88 4.95
CA VAL A 273 9.63 14.06 3.49
C VAL A 273 8.22 14.18 2.94
N ASN A 274 8.08 14.60 1.68
CA ASN A 274 6.79 14.63 1.00
C ASN A 274 6.24 13.19 0.85
N PRO A 275 5.05 12.86 1.41
CA PRO A 275 4.44 11.54 1.27
C PRO A 275 4.02 11.16 -0.15
N ASP A 276 3.84 12.14 -1.05
CA ASP A 276 3.36 11.94 -2.42
C ASP A 276 4.09 10.79 -3.15
N GLN A 277 5.42 10.74 -3.03
CA GLN A 277 6.27 9.68 -3.60
C GLN A 277 6.04 8.26 -3.04
N TYR A 278 5.26 8.12 -1.97
CA TYR A 278 4.89 6.85 -1.33
C TYR A 278 3.39 6.57 -1.41
N ILE A 279 2.59 7.49 -1.92
CA ILE A 279 1.16 7.29 -2.14
C ILE A 279 0.97 6.61 -3.50
N LYS A 280 0.02 5.67 -3.56
CA LYS A 280 -0.30 4.97 -4.80
C LYS A 280 -1.00 5.90 -5.79
N GLY A 281 -0.36 6.16 -6.93
CA GLY A 281 -0.96 6.89 -8.05
C GLY A 281 -0.63 8.37 -8.08
N ASN A 282 -1.07 9.03 -9.14
CA ASN A 282 -0.80 10.44 -9.39
C ASN A 282 -1.84 11.36 -8.74
N ILE A 283 -1.37 12.34 -7.99
CA ILE A 283 -2.22 13.33 -7.34
C ILE A 283 -2.52 14.48 -8.29
N ASN A 284 -3.79 14.64 -8.67
CA ASN A 284 -4.23 15.88 -9.29
C ASN A 284 -4.35 16.97 -8.22
N THR A 285 -3.38 17.89 -8.18
CA THR A 285 -3.31 18.93 -7.15
C THR A 285 -4.43 19.98 -7.23
N THR A 286 -5.20 19.99 -8.32
CA THR A 286 -6.37 20.87 -8.49
C THR A 286 -7.64 20.24 -7.95
N THR A 287 -7.91 18.98 -8.30
CA THR A 287 -9.14 18.26 -7.90
C THR A 287 -8.98 17.46 -6.60
N GLY A 288 -7.74 17.17 -6.22
CA GLY A 288 -7.38 16.29 -5.11
C GLY A 288 -7.58 14.81 -5.41
N VAL A 289 -8.08 14.45 -6.59
CA VAL A 289 -8.27 13.05 -7.00
C VAL A 289 -6.90 12.41 -7.20
N ILE A 290 -6.71 11.24 -6.62
CA ILE A 290 -5.52 10.42 -6.83
C ILE A 290 -5.92 9.27 -7.75
N THR A 291 -5.41 9.30 -8.97
CA THR A 291 -5.68 8.26 -9.98
C THR A 291 -4.62 7.19 -9.92
N ALA A 292 -5.02 5.92 -9.87
CA ALA A 292 -4.08 4.80 -9.88
C ALA A 292 -3.20 4.85 -11.13
N ASP A 293 -1.90 4.66 -10.95
CA ASP A 293 -0.96 4.53 -12.06
C ASP A 293 -1.10 3.13 -12.66
N CYS A 294 -1.84 3.04 -13.76
CA CYS A 294 -1.74 1.94 -14.70
C CYS A 294 -0.79 2.35 -15.83
N ASN A 295 0.49 2.54 -15.51
CA ASN A 295 1.55 2.59 -16.51
C ASN A 295 2.42 1.34 -16.37
#